data_AF-A0A7S2CWI0-F1
#
_entry.id   AF-A0A7S2CWI0-F1
#
_cell.length_a   1.000
_cell.length_b   1.000
_cell.length_c   1.000
_cell.angle_alpha   90.00
_cell.angle_beta   90.00
_cell.angle_gamma   90.00
#
_symmetry.space_group_name_H-M   'P 1'
#
loop_
_entity.id
_entity.type
_entity.pdbx_description
1 polymer ?
#
loop_
_entity_poly.entity_id
_entity_poly.type
_entity_poly.pdbx_seq_one_letter_code
_entity_poly.pdbx_strand_id
1 'polypeptide(L)'
;MISGSVLYVTGALVSALTTSLTAVTIGRIIYGLGIALSMHSAPVYISEMAPASVRGLLIALKEGFIVGGILFGFAVTAIGQETVDETRVYTLIWLPGAVIGSIVITGMWQMPPSPRWLLLQGMKGAPVSSIAPIVSTFHNSAGSATPTYTTGVSNLGVV
;
A
#
# COMPACT_ATOMS: atom_id res chain seq x y z
N MET A 1 4.61 -5.59 -3.57
CA MET A 1 4.09 -5.79 -2.20
C MET A 1 4.57 -7.09 -1.58
N ILE A 2 4.15 -8.28 -2.05
CA ILE A 2 4.48 -9.58 -1.41
C ILE A 2 5.99 -9.79 -1.21
N SER A 3 6.82 -9.58 -2.24
CA SER A 3 8.29 -9.71 -2.11
C SER A 3 8.91 -8.74 -1.09
N GLY A 4 8.39 -7.51 -0.99
CA GLY A 4 8.81 -6.54 0.02
C GLY A 4 8.39 -6.95 1.43
N SER A 5 7.21 -7.56 1.59
CA SER A 5 6.73 -8.10 2.87
C SER A 5 7.59 -9.27 3.37
N VAL A 6 8.09 -10.13 2.48
CA VAL A 6 9.01 -11.23 2.86
C VAL A 6 10.33 -10.69 3.40
N LEU A 7 10.90 -9.66 2.74
CA LEU A 7 12.12 -9.00 3.21
C LEU A 7 11.89 -8.28 4.53
N TYR A 8 10.75 -7.62 4.68
CA TYR A 8 10.33 -6.96 5.92
C TYR A 8 10.28 -7.93 7.11
N VAL A 9 9.58 -9.05 6.95
CA VAL A 9 9.43 -10.07 8.01
C VAL A 9 10.79 -10.67 8.35
N THR A 10 11.59 -11.02 7.34
CA THR A 10 12.93 -11.60 7.54
C THR A 10 13.85 -10.63 8.30
N GLY A 11 13.88 -9.35 7.90
CA GLY A 11 14.68 -8.32 8.57
C GLY A 11 14.23 -8.07 10.02
N ALA A 12 12.92 -8.05 10.26
CA ALA A 12 12.35 -7.91 11.60
C ALA A 12 12.70 -9.11 12.50
N LEU A 13 12.63 -10.33 11.97
CA LEU A 13 12.95 -11.55 12.72
C LEU A 13 14.43 -11.59 13.12
N VAL A 14 15.33 -11.22 12.19
CA VAL A 14 16.77 -11.15 12.45
C VAL A 14 17.09 -10.12 13.54
N SER A 15 16.45 -8.95 13.48
CA SER A 15 16.60 -7.92 14.50
C SER A 15 15.97 -8.30 15.85
N ALA A 16 14.96 -9.16 15.89
CA ALA A 16 14.30 -9.60 17.12
C ALA A 16 15.03 -10.74 17.83
N LEU A 17 15.67 -11.64 17.08
CA LEU A 17 16.34 -12.83 17.61
C LEU A 17 17.80 -12.60 18.03
N THR A 18 18.35 -11.42 17.75
CA THR A 18 19.77 -11.14 17.97
C THR A 18 20.00 -9.87 18.79
N THR A 19 20.89 -9.94 19.78
CA THR A 19 21.35 -8.81 20.61
C THR A 19 22.69 -8.19 20.16
N SER A 20 23.36 -8.80 19.18
CA SER A 20 24.60 -8.26 18.59
C SER A 20 24.33 -7.04 17.70
N LEU A 21 25.03 -5.93 17.97
CA LEU A 21 24.90 -4.66 17.23
C LEU A 21 25.03 -4.85 15.71
N THR A 22 26.00 -5.66 15.27
CA THR A 22 26.25 -5.91 13.84
C THR A 22 25.07 -6.61 13.19
N ALA A 23 24.52 -7.63 13.85
CA ALA A 23 23.38 -8.39 13.33
C ALA A 23 22.08 -7.57 13.35
N VAL A 24 21.87 -6.74 14.38
CA VAL A 24 20.74 -5.79 14.41
C VAL A 24 20.85 -4.79 13.28
N THR A 25 22.05 -4.27 12.99
CA THR A 25 22.29 -3.33 11.89
C THR A 25 22.00 -3.96 10.53
N ILE A 26 22.46 -5.18 10.29
CA ILE A 26 22.16 -5.93 9.06
C ILE A 26 20.64 -6.17 8.93
N GLY A 27 19.97 -6.59 10.01
CA GLY A 27 18.52 -6.75 10.04
C GLY A 27 17.77 -5.46 9.70
N ARG A 28 18.24 -4.30 10.18
CA ARG A 28 17.67 -2.97 9.87
C ARG A 28 17.81 -2.61 8.40
N ILE A 29 18.94 -2.94 7.75
CA ILE A 29 19.14 -2.71 6.32
C ILE A 29 18.14 -3.53 5.50
N ILE A 30 18.01 -4.82 5.81
CA ILE A 30 17.08 -5.74 5.13
C ILE A 30 15.63 -5.30 5.35
N TYR A 31 15.29 -4.95 6.60
CA TYR A 31 13.99 -4.42 6.98
C TYR A 31 13.65 -3.14 6.21
N GLY A 32 14.60 -2.20 6.13
CA GLY A 32 14.45 -0.95 5.40
C GLY A 32 14.19 -1.17 3.90
N LEU A 33 14.90 -2.12 3.27
CA LEU A 33 14.65 -2.50 1.88
C LEU A 33 13.23 -3.06 1.69
N GLY A 34 12.78 -3.92 2.60
CA GLY A 34 11.42 -4.48 2.57
C GLY A 34 10.33 -3.41 2.69
N ILE A 35 10.52 -2.44 3.59
CA ILE A 35 9.63 -1.27 3.70
C ILE A 35 9.64 -0.46 2.40
N ALA A 36 10.81 -0.12 1.87
CA ALA A 36 10.93 0.76 0.70
C ALA A 36 10.19 0.18 -0.52
N LEU A 37 10.35 -1.12 -0.78
CA LEU A 37 9.66 -1.84 -1.85
C LEU A 37 8.14 -1.85 -1.66
N SER A 38 7.69 -2.04 -0.41
CA SER A 38 6.26 -2.09 -0.08
C SER A 38 5.61 -0.71 -0.13
N MET A 39 6.28 0.32 0.41
CA MET A 39 5.83 1.72 0.41
C MET A 39 5.72 2.31 -0.99
N HIS A 40 6.61 1.94 -1.92
CA HIS A 40 6.53 2.39 -3.31
C HIS A 40 5.47 1.64 -4.12
N SER A 41 5.17 0.39 -3.76
CA SER A 41 4.10 -0.36 -4.45
C SER A 41 2.70 0.24 -4.20
N ALA A 42 2.46 0.79 -3.00
CA ALA A 42 1.17 1.37 -2.60
C ALA A 42 0.72 2.57 -3.46
N PRO A 43 1.50 3.65 -3.67
CA PRO A 43 1.11 4.77 -4.51
C PRO A 43 0.95 4.38 -5.98
N VAL A 44 1.71 3.38 -6.46
CA VAL A 44 1.51 2.82 -7.81
C VAL A 44 0.13 2.18 -7.91
N TYR A 45 -0.24 1.33 -6.96
CA TYR A 45 -1.58 0.73 -6.92
C TYR A 45 -2.68 1.79 -6.83
N ILE A 46 -2.53 2.78 -5.95
CA ILE A 46 -3.48 3.90 -5.82
C ILE A 46 -3.58 4.68 -7.13
N SER A 47 -2.47 4.92 -7.82
CA SER A 47 -2.46 5.64 -9.10
C SER A 47 -3.21 4.90 -10.21
N GLU A 48 -3.22 3.57 -10.16
CA GLU A 48 -3.90 2.72 -11.15
C GLU A 48 -5.39 2.57 -10.87
N MET A 49 -5.81 2.67 -9.61
CA MET A 49 -7.21 2.53 -9.19
C MET A 49 -7.95 3.87 -9.08
N ALA A 50 -7.23 4.96 -8.78
CA ALA A 50 -7.85 6.25 -8.48
C ALA A 50 -8.20 7.08 -9.75
N PRO A 51 -9.35 7.77 -9.75
CA PRO A 51 -9.68 8.79 -10.74
C PRO A 51 -8.61 9.89 -10.80
N ALA A 52 -8.38 10.44 -11.99
CA ALA A 52 -7.31 11.42 -12.22
C ALA A 52 -7.39 12.67 -11.32
N SER A 53 -8.60 13.07 -10.91
CA SER A 53 -8.85 14.26 -10.08
C SER A 53 -8.42 14.09 -8.62
N VAL A 54 -8.48 12.88 -8.06
CA VAL A 54 -8.24 12.63 -6.62
C VAL A 54 -6.98 11.81 -6.33
N ARG A 55 -6.26 11.38 -7.37
CA ARG A 55 -5.04 10.56 -7.26
C ARG A 55 -3.99 11.20 -6.34
N GLY A 56 -3.73 12.49 -6.51
CA GLY A 56 -2.78 13.22 -5.68
C GLY A 56 -3.21 13.29 -4.22
N LEU A 57 -4.51 13.49 -3.96
CA LEU A 57 -5.07 13.54 -2.63
C LEU A 57 -4.95 12.19 -1.91
N LEU A 58 -5.25 11.07 -2.59
CA LEU A 58 -5.15 9.73 -1.98
C LEU A 58 -3.70 9.35 -1.64
N ILE A 59 -2.74 9.75 -2.47
CA ILE A 59 -1.31 9.55 -2.21
C ILE A 59 -0.82 10.48 -1.09
N ALA A 60 -1.32 11.71 -1.02
CA ALA A 60 -1.00 12.62 0.09
C ALA A 60 -1.60 12.10 1.40
N LEU A 61 -2.82 11.56 1.35
CA LEU A 61 -3.51 11.03 2.52
C LEU A 61 -2.78 9.81 3.11
N LYS A 62 -2.26 8.89 2.27
CA LYS A 62 -1.47 7.75 2.79
C LYS A 62 -0.18 8.19 3.47
N GLU A 63 0.50 9.22 2.96
CA GLU A 63 1.68 9.78 3.64
C GLU A 63 1.28 10.54 4.92
N GLY A 64 0.15 11.25 4.88
CA GLY A 64 -0.40 11.94 6.04
C GLY A 64 -0.68 10.99 7.21
N PHE A 65 -1.21 9.79 6.94
CA PHE A 65 -1.41 8.77 7.96
C PHE A 65 -0.10 8.22 8.53
N ILE A 66 0.95 8.05 7.70
CA ILE A 66 2.27 7.61 8.17
C ILE A 66 2.87 8.65 9.11
N VAL A 67 2.91 9.91 8.68
CA VAL A 67 3.46 11.02 9.48
C VAL A 67 2.61 11.23 10.75
N GLY A 68 1.29 11.16 10.63
CA GLY A 68 0.37 11.26 11.76
C GLY A 68 0.60 10.17 12.80
N GLY A 69 0.82 8.92 12.38
CA GLY A 69 1.16 7.81 13.27
C GLY A 69 2.49 8.01 14.00
N ILE A 70 3.51 8.49 13.29
CA ILE A 70 4.82 8.82 13.89
C ILE A 70 4.68 9.94 14.92
N LEU A 71 3.95 11.01 14.58
CA LEU A 71 3.70 12.14 15.47
C LEU A 71 2.93 11.71 16.72
N PHE A 72 1.90 10.88 16.56
CA PHE A 72 1.14 10.33 17.68
C PHE A 72 2.03 9.49 18.60
N GLY A 73 2.89 8.63 18.05
CA GLY A 73 3.85 7.84 18.84
C GLY A 73 4.80 8.72 19.66
N PHE A 74 5.32 9.80 19.08
CA PHE A 74 6.16 10.75 19.81
C PHE A 74 5.39 11.52 20.88
N ALA A 75 4.17 11.98 20.59
CA ALA A 75 3.34 12.70 21.55
C ALA A 75 2.99 11.84 22.77
N VAL A 76 2.61 10.58 22.56
CA VAL A 76 2.31 9.63 23.65
C VAL A 76 3.58 9.31 24.46
N THR A 77 4.74 9.17 23.80
CA THR A 77 6.02 8.95 24.49
C THR A 77 6.38 10.14 25.38
N ALA A 78 6.25 11.37 24.86
CA ALA A 78 6.56 12.58 25.61
C ALA A 78 5.67 12.73 26.87
N ILE A 79 4.37 12.44 26.76
CA ILE A 79 3.43 12.52 27.89
C ILE A 79 3.66 11.36 28.89
N GLY A 80 3.96 10.16 28.38
CA GLY A 80 4.14 8.96 29.20
C GLY A 80 5.40 9.00 30.06
N GLN A 81 6.49 9.62 29.59
CA GLN A 81 7.73 9.76 30.34
C GLN A 81 7.58 10.60 31.61
N GLU A 82 6.58 11.46 31.70
CA GLU A 82 6.33 12.29 32.89
C GLU A 82 5.39 11.62 33.91
N THR A 83 4.70 10.53 33.57
CA THR A 83 3.55 10.04 34.36
C THR A 83 3.55 8.56 34.73
N VAL A 84 4.32 7.68 34.07
CA VAL A 84 4.21 6.21 34.27
C VAL A 84 5.54 5.48 34.10
N ASP A 85 5.74 4.38 34.84
CA ASP A 85 6.83 3.40 34.65
C ASP A 85 7.04 3.08 33.16
N GLU A 86 8.31 3.08 32.72
CA GLU A 86 8.74 2.91 31.32
C GLU A 86 7.98 1.77 30.60
N THR A 87 7.78 0.65 31.30
CA THR A 87 7.12 -0.56 30.76
C THR A 87 5.65 -0.35 30.37
N ARG A 88 4.90 0.51 31.08
CA ARG A 88 3.48 0.76 30.79
C ARG A 88 3.27 1.73 29.63
N VAL A 89 4.19 2.67 29.44
CA VAL A 89 4.17 3.62 28.30
C VAL A 89 4.31 2.87 26.98
N TYR A 90 5.22 1.89 26.92
CA TYR A 90 5.36 1.04 25.73
C TYR A 90 4.08 0.23 25.45
N THR A 91 3.40 -0.30 26.47
CA THR A 91 2.16 -1.07 26.23
C THR A 91 1.03 -0.18 25.70
N LEU A 92 0.91 1.06 26.22
CA LEU A 92 -0.07 2.05 25.77
C LEU A 92 0.17 2.55 24.34
N ILE A 93 1.41 2.56 23.85
CA ILE A 93 1.75 2.95 22.47
C ILE A 93 1.48 1.81 21.49
N TRP A 94 1.82 0.58 21.87
CA TRP A 94 1.76 -0.56 20.96
C TRP A 94 0.34 -1.13 20.79
N LEU A 95 -0.51 -1.05 21.81
CA LEU A 95 -1.87 -1.59 21.76
C LEU A 95 -2.77 -0.90 20.71
N PRO A 96 -2.87 0.45 20.65
CA PRO A 96 -3.71 1.12 19.66
C PRO A 96 -3.15 0.98 18.24
N GLY A 97 -1.82 0.99 18.09
CA GLY A 97 -1.15 0.76 16.81
C GLY A 97 -1.41 -0.63 16.25
N ALA A 98 -1.42 -1.67 17.11
CA ALA A 98 -1.77 -3.03 16.72
C ALA A 98 -3.24 -3.16 16.27
N VAL A 99 -4.16 -2.48 16.96
CA VAL A 99 -5.58 -2.46 16.59
C VAL A 99 -5.78 -1.81 15.22
N ILE A 100 -5.23 -0.61 14.99
CA ILE A 100 -5.35 0.08 13.69
C ILE A 100 -4.66 -0.74 12.59
N GLY A 101 -3.48 -1.29 12.87
CA GLY A 101 -2.75 -2.15 11.93
C GLY A 101 -3.55 -3.40 11.53
N SER A 102 -4.24 -4.04 12.50
CA SER A 102 -5.06 -5.22 12.23
C SER A 102 -6.24 -4.90 11.30
N ILE A 103 -6.92 -3.77 11.50
CA ILE A 103 -8.02 -3.31 10.64
C ILE A 103 -7.54 -3.09 9.20
N VAL A 104 -6.37 -2.45 9.04
CA VAL A 104 -5.79 -2.18 7.72
C VAL A 104 -5.39 -3.48 7.02
N ILE A 105 -4.76 -4.44 7.74
CA ILE A 105 -4.37 -5.75 7.18
C ILE A 105 -5.60 -6.52 6.71
N THR A 106 -6.69 -6.51 7.48
CA THR A 106 -7.95 -7.16 7.07
C THR A 106 -8.51 -6.51 5.80
N GLY A 107 -8.47 -5.18 5.69
CA GLY A 107 -8.91 -4.47 4.49
C GLY A 107 -8.06 -4.75 3.25
N MET A 108 -6.75 -4.96 3.40
CA MET A 108 -5.87 -5.30 2.28
C MET A 108 -6.17 -6.68 1.67
N TRP A 109 -6.69 -7.62 2.44
CA TRP A 109 -7.02 -8.96 1.94
C TRP A 109 -8.23 -8.97 0.99
N GLN A 110 -9.06 -7.92 1.03
CA GLN A 110 -10.22 -7.76 0.14
C GLN A 110 -9.93 -6.90 -1.09
N MET A 111 -8.69 -6.42 -1.29
CA MET A 111 -8.37 -5.54 -2.42
C MET A 111 -8.21 -6.33 -3.74
N PRO A 112 -8.97 -5.98 -4.79
CA PRO A 112 -8.82 -6.60 -6.10
C PRO A 112 -7.50 -6.18 -6.78
N PRO A 113 -6.94 -7.01 -7.68
CA PRO A 113 -5.74 -6.67 -8.45
C PRO A 113 -5.97 -5.44 -9.33
N SER A 114 -4.91 -4.67 -9.60
CA SER A 114 -5.03 -3.43 -10.37
C SER A 114 -5.39 -3.69 -11.86
N PRO A 115 -6.19 -2.82 -12.49
CA PRO A 115 -6.66 -3.01 -13.86
C PRO A 115 -5.52 -3.00 -14.88
N ARG A 116 -4.44 -2.24 -14.63
CA ARG A 116 -3.24 -2.25 -15.50
C ARG A 116 -2.53 -3.59 -15.48
N TRP A 117 -2.43 -4.23 -14.32
CA TRP A 117 -1.82 -5.55 -14.19
C TRP A 117 -2.64 -6.61 -14.92
N LEU A 118 -3.97 -6.54 -14.85
CA LEU A 118 -4.87 -7.43 -15.59
C LEU A 118 -4.75 -7.25 -17.12
N LEU A 119 -4.64 -6.01 -17.60
CA LEU A 119 -4.39 -5.73 -19.02
C LEU A 119 -3.06 -6.33 -19.50
N LEU A 120 -1.99 -6.18 -18.72
CA LEU A 120 -0.68 -6.77 -19.03
C LEU A 120 -0.70 -8.30 -19.03
N GLN A 121 -1.53 -8.92 -18.18
CA GLN A 121 -1.68 -10.38 -18.17
C GLN A 121 -2.51 -10.90 -19.34
N GLY A 122 -3.59 -10.20 -19.72
CA GLY A 122 -4.35 -10.50 -20.92
C GLY A 122 -3.49 -10.42 -22.19
N MET A 123 -2.61 -9.42 -22.28
CA MET A 123 -1.64 -9.29 -23.38
C MET A 123 -0.58 -10.40 -23.41
N LYS A 124 -0.30 -11.04 -22.27
CA LYS A 124 0.64 -12.18 -22.16
C LYS A 124 -0.04 -13.55 -22.36
N GLY A 125 -1.31 -13.58 -22.76
CA GLY A 125 -2.06 -14.82 -23.02
C GLY A 125 -2.61 -15.51 -21.78
N ALA A 126 -2.78 -14.79 -20.66
CA ALA A 126 -3.41 -15.35 -19.46
C ALA A 126 -4.89 -15.74 -19.73
N PRO A 127 -5.43 -16.82 -19.13
CA PRO A 127 -6.80 -17.27 -19.36
C PRO A 127 -7.83 -16.18 -19.04
N VAL A 128 -8.68 -15.85 -20.01
CA VAL A 128 -9.70 -14.79 -19.91
C VAL A 128 -10.70 -15.04 -18.77
N SER A 129 -10.89 -16.30 -18.35
CA SER A 129 -11.76 -16.70 -17.24
C SER A 129 -11.35 -16.11 -15.88
N SER A 130 -10.06 -15.87 -15.65
CA SER A 130 -9.56 -15.25 -14.40
C SER A 130 -9.76 -13.72 -14.37
N ILE A 131 -10.01 -13.11 -15.53
CA ILE A 131 -10.02 -11.65 -15.72
C ILE A 131 -11.46 -11.13 -15.91
N ALA A 132 -12.38 -11.96 -16.43
CA ALA A 132 -13.75 -11.60 -16.78
C ALA A 132 -14.61 -10.99 -15.64
N PRO A 133 -14.58 -11.50 -14.39
CA PRO A 133 -15.40 -10.95 -13.29
C PRO A 133 -14.95 -9.54 -12.85
N ILE A 134 -13.65 -9.26 -12.99
CA ILE A 134 -13.06 -8.00 -12.54
C ILE A 134 -13.28 -6.93 -13.61
N VAL A 135 -13.14 -7.27 -14.90
CA VAL A 135 -13.42 -6.36 -16.02
C VAL A 135 -14.90 -5.93 -16.05
N SER A 136 -15.85 -6.84 -15.77
CA SER A 136 -17.28 -6.47 -15.72
C SER A 136 -17.60 -5.51 -14.56
N THR A 137 -16.90 -5.65 -13.43
CA THR A 137 -17.01 -4.71 -12.29
C THR A 137 -16.51 -3.32 -12.66
N PHE A 138 -15.42 -3.21 -13.43
CA PHE A 138 -14.95 -1.93 -13.95
C PHE A 138 -15.87 -1.35 -15.03
N HIS A 139 -16.44 -2.17 -15.91
CA HIS A 139 -17.39 -1.70 -16.93
C HIS A 139 -18.66 -1.13 -16.29
N ASN A 140 -19.17 -1.77 -15.24
CA ASN A 140 -20.30 -1.27 -14.46
C ASN A 140 -19.95 -0.01 -13.63
N SER A 141 -18.71 0.13 -13.17
CA SER A 141 -18.25 1.31 -12.42
C SER A 141 -17.89 2.50 -13.33
N ALA A 142 -17.50 2.24 -14.58
CA ALA A 142 -17.22 3.25 -15.60
C ALA A 142 -18.48 3.71 -16.34
N GLY A 143 -19.63 3.06 -16.13
CA GLY A 143 -20.92 3.41 -16.73
C GLY A 143 -21.49 4.79 -16.32
N SER A 144 -20.85 5.51 -15.40
CA SER A 144 -21.20 6.90 -15.04
C SER A 144 -20.25 7.95 -15.63
N ALA A 145 -19.23 7.54 -16.38
CA ALA A 145 -18.34 8.44 -17.09
C ALA A 145 -18.06 7.89 -18.49
N THR A 146 -19.07 7.97 -19.36
CA THR A 146 -18.86 7.83 -20.81
C THR A 146 -17.74 8.76 -21.24
N PRO A 147 -16.58 8.25 -21.68
CA PRO A 147 -15.66 9.07 -22.44
C PRO A 147 -16.32 9.22 -23.80
N THR A 148 -16.80 10.43 -24.11
CA THR A 148 -17.12 10.81 -25.49
C THR A 148 -15.82 10.74 -26.27
N TYR A 149 -15.48 9.56 -26.78
CA TYR A 149 -14.50 9.43 -27.85
C TYR A 149 -15.17 10.03 -29.08
N THR A 150 -14.99 11.34 -29.27
CA THR A 150 -15.21 11.95 -30.58
C THR A 150 -14.30 11.22 -31.55
N THR A 151 -14.90 10.37 -32.36
CA THR A 151 -14.32 9.73 -33.54
C THR A 151 -13.78 10.81 -34.47
N GLY A 152 -12.53 11.21 -34.24
CA GLY A 152 -11.76 12.14 -35.07
C GLY A 152 -10.84 11.44 -36.05
N VAL A 153 -11.18 10.23 -36.49
CA VAL A 153 -10.41 9.47 -37.49
C VAL A 153 -11.35 8.81 -38.51
N SER A 154 -12.23 9.60 -39.11
CA SER A 154 -13.06 9.20 -40.26
C SER A 154 -12.79 10.03 -41.51
N ASN A 155 -11.60 10.64 -41.64
CA ASN A 155 -11.24 11.48 -42.79
C ASN A 155 -9.80 11.28 -43.31
N LEU A 156 -9.23 10.09 -43.15
CA LEU A 156 -8.16 9.65 -44.06
C LEU A 156 -8.81 8.99 -45.27
N GLY A 157 -9.32 9.86 -46.14
CA GLY A 157 -9.76 9.51 -47.48
C GLY A 157 -8.58 8.99 -48.29
N VAL A 158 -8.82 7.84 -48.90
CA VAL A 158 -8.19 7.42 -50.14
C VAL A 158 -8.42 8.51 -51.18
N VAL A 159 -7.37 9.26 -51.53
CA VAL A 159 -7.01 9.75 -52.88
C VAL A 159 -5.48 9.89 -52.92
#